data_AF-A0A544TM91-F1
#
_entry.id   AF-A0A544TM91-F1
#
_cell.length_a   1.000
_cell.length_b   1.000
_cell.length_c   1.000
_cell.angle_alpha   90.00
_cell.angle_beta   90.00
_cell.angle_gamma   90.00
#
_symmetry.space_group_name_H-M   'P 1'
#
loop_
_entity.id
_entity.type
_entity.pdbx_description
1 polymer ?
#
loop_
_entity_poly.entity_id
_entity_poly.type
_entity_poly.pdbx_seq_one_letter_code
_entity_poly.pdbx_strand_id
1 'polypeptide(L)'
;MKIFVATILLLISFYIVKVDLFEGTIPLAYYPVESSKEECVETLDYISIEIVGGDTIYSLFSLYPTQEPISFTERLNDFYTLNPHLINQSFIAGEHVLLPVYTTPAQCKN
;
A
#
# COMPACT_ATOMS: atom_id res chain seq x y z
N MET A 1 -12.63 44.88 -28.65
CA MET A 1 -11.88 43.71 -29.18
C MET A 1 -10.88 43.13 -28.19
N LYS A 2 -10.02 43.91 -27.53
CA LYS A 2 -9.04 43.40 -26.53
C LYS A 2 -9.65 42.58 -25.39
N ILE A 3 -10.77 43.04 -24.82
CA ILE A 3 -11.46 42.34 -23.73
C ILE A 3 -12.02 40.99 -24.19
N PHE A 4 -12.52 40.92 -25.42
CA PHE A 4 -13.09 39.71 -26.00
C PHE A 4 -12.02 38.63 -26.23
N VAL A 5 -10.83 39.04 -26.65
CA VAL A 5 -9.67 38.14 -26.80
C VAL A 5 -9.17 37.66 -25.43
N ALA A 6 -9.14 38.55 -24.43
CA ALA A 6 -8.75 38.19 -23.07
C ALA A 6 -9.71 37.16 -22.44
N THR A 7 -11.02 37.30 -22.65
CA THR A 7 -12.02 36.35 -22.16
C THR A 7 -11.89 34.98 -22.82
N ILE A 8 -11.58 34.92 -24.12
CA ILE A 8 -11.38 33.66 -24.83
C ILE A 8 -10.13 32.94 -24.32
N LEU A 9 -9.02 33.66 -24.15
CA LEU A 9 -7.79 33.10 -23.60
C LEU A 9 -7.98 32.56 -22.18
N LEU A 10 -8.72 33.28 -21.35
CA LEU A 10 -9.04 32.87 -19.99
C LEU A 10 -9.89 31.58 -19.98
N LEU A 11 -10.91 31.47 -20.84
CA LEU A 11 -11.72 30.26 -20.95
C LEU A 11 -10.89 29.04 -21.41
N ILE A 12 -9.99 29.22 -22.37
CA ILE A 12 -9.08 28.16 -22.83
C ILE A 12 -8.16 27.71 -21.69
N SER A 13 -7.61 28.65 -20.91
CA SER A 13 -6.77 28.34 -19.76
C SER A 13 -7.51 27.50 -18.71
N PHE A 14 -8.75 27.86 -18.37
CA PHE A 14 -9.56 27.08 -17.43
C PHE A 14 -9.91 25.70 -17.97
N TYR A 15 -10.14 25.57 -19.28
CA TYR A 15 -10.41 24.28 -19.91
C TYR A 15 -9.20 23.35 -19.81
N ILE A 16 -7.98 23.84 -20.05
CA ILE A 16 -6.75 23.05 -19.89
C ILE A 16 -6.59 22.58 -18.44
N VAL A 17 -6.79 23.47 -17.46
CA VAL A 17 -6.72 23.11 -16.02
C VAL A 17 -7.78 22.07 -15.66
N LYS A 18 -9.00 22.19 -16.19
CA LYS A 18 -10.04 21.17 -15.98
C LYS A 18 -9.64 19.82 -16.57
N VAL A 19 -9.13 19.78 -17.80
CA VAL A 19 -8.72 18.52 -18.44
C VAL A 19 -7.56 17.91 -17.66
N ASP A 20 -6.57 18.71 -17.27
CA ASP A 20 -5.44 18.25 -16.46
C ASP A 20 -5.88 17.70 -15.10
N LEU A 21 -6.79 18.37 -14.38
CA LEU A 21 -7.27 17.92 -13.07
C LEU A 21 -8.18 16.67 -13.12
N PHE A 22 -8.98 16.52 -14.19
CA PHE A 22 -9.99 15.46 -14.27
C PHE A 22 -9.56 14.26 -15.14
N GLU A 23 -8.76 14.50 -16.16
CA GLU A 23 -8.29 13.48 -17.11
C GLU A 23 -6.79 13.21 -16.94
N GLY A 24 -6.04 14.13 -16.33
CA GLY A 24 -4.62 14.00 -16.00
C GLY A 24 -4.35 13.54 -14.56
N THR A 25 -3.73 12.37 -14.41
CA THR A 25 -2.90 11.93 -13.28
C THR A 25 -3.45 11.88 -11.84
N ILE A 26 -4.59 12.49 -11.49
CA ILE A 26 -5.21 12.31 -10.16
C ILE A 26 -6.40 11.37 -10.31
N PRO A 27 -6.24 10.06 -10.05
CA PRO A 27 -7.35 9.14 -10.06
C PRO A 27 -8.38 9.56 -9.01
N LEU A 28 -9.62 9.81 -9.45
CA LEU A 28 -10.81 9.99 -8.60
C LEU A 28 -11.07 8.80 -7.65
N ALA A 29 -10.27 7.73 -7.75
CA ALA A 29 -10.29 6.55 -6.90
C ALA A 29 -9.53 6.72 -5.56
N TYR A 30 -8.89 7.86 -5.28
CA TYR A 30 -8.31 8.13 -3.95
C TYR A 30 -9.30 8.78 -2.97
N TYR A 31 -10.57 8.40 -3.06
CA TYR A 31 -11.46 8.49 -1.90
C TYR A 31 -11.60 7.06 -1.38
N PRO A 32 -11.03 6.71 -0.21
CA PRO A 32 -11.51 5.55 0.51
C PRO A 32 -12.93 5.89 0.95
N VAL A 33 -13.89 5.50 0.13
CA VAL A 33 -15.31 5.51 0.49
C VAL A 33 -15.46 4.42 1.53
N GLU A 34 -15.34 4.81 2.80
CA GLU A 34 -16.01 4.07 3.86
C GLU A 34 -17.52 4.04 3.59
N SER A 35 -18.11 2.89 3.89
CA SER A 35 -19.56 2.63 4.03
C SER A 35 -20.32 2.15 2.79
N SER A 36 -20.27 0.84 2.54
CA SER A 36 -21.50 0.01 2.45
C SER A 36 -21.19 -1.48 2.29
N LYS A 37 -20.57 -2.05 3.32
CA LYS A 37 -20.61 -3.45 3.78
C LYS A 37 -19.41 -3.61 4.70
N GLU A 38 -19.64 -3.91 5.96
CA GLU A 38 -18.63 -4.60 6.77
C GLU A 38 -18.51 -6.03 6.20
N GLU A 39 -17.91 -6.15 5.01
CA GLU A 39 -17.18 -7.36 4.69
C GLU A 39 -16.00 -7.34 5.65
N CYS A 40 -15.87 -8.37 6.49
CA CYS A 40 -14.71 -8.57 7.36
C CYS A 40 -13.48 -8.53 6.45
N VAL A 41 -12.87 -7.35 6.30
CA VAL A 41 -11.60 -7.20 5.60
C VAL A 41 -10.61 -7.79 6.57
N GLU A 42 -10.19 -9.02 6.32
CA GLU A 42 -9.08 -9.63 7.05
C GLU A 42 -7.85 -8.79 6.77
N THR A 43 -7.59 -7.81 7.63
CA THR A 43 -6.38 -7.03 7.59
C THR A 43 -5.28 -7.88 8.20
N LEU A 44 -4.27 -8.22 7.41
CA LEU A 44 -3.06 -8.88 7.90
C LEU A 44 -2.42 -8.01 8.98
N ASP A 45 -2.38 -8.52 10.21
CA ASP A 45 -1.64 -7.90 11.29
C ASP A 45 -0.14 -7.95 10.97
N TYR A 46 0.59 -6.92 11.37
CA TYR A 46 2.02 -6.82 11.10
C TYR A 46 2.79 -6.17 12.23
N ILE A 47 4.09 -6.47 12.29
CA ILE A 47 5.07 -5.77 13.13
C ILE A 47 6.10 -5.07 12.25
N SER A 48 6.53 -3.88 12.65
CA SER A 48 7.64 -3.18 12.00
C SER A 48 8.96 -3.61 12.65
N ILE A 49 9.90 -4.06 11.83
CA ILE A 49 11.24 -4.48 12.26
C ILE A 49 12.30 -3.73 11.47
N GLU A 50 13.39 -3.38 12.13
CA GLU A 50 14.56 -2.79 11.47
C GLU A 50 15.48 -3.90 10.95
N ILE A 51 15.90 -3.79 9.69
CA ILE A 51 16.83 -4.72 9.07
C ILE A 51 18.25 -4.47 9.57
N VAL A 52 18.92 -5.53 10.01
CA VAL A 52 20.35 -5.52 10.31
C VAL A 52 21.14 -5.98 9.08
N GLY A 53 22.34 -5.42 8.88
CA GLY A 53 23.20 -5.80 7.76
C GLY A 53 23.50 -7.29 7.74
N GLY A 54 23.16 -7.96 6.63
CA GLY A 54 23.33 -9.40 6.45
C GLY A 54 22.08 -10.23 6.73
N ASP A 55 20.96 -9.60 7.10
CA ASP A 55 19.68 -10.30 7.21
C ASP A 55 19.17 -10.82 5.86
N THR A 56 18.45 -11.94 5.94
CA THR A 56 17.77 -12.59 4.83
C THR A 56 16.34 -12.90 5.25
N ILE A 57 15.44 -13.16 4.29
CA ILE A 57 14.07 -13.58 4.60
C ILE A 57 14.07 -14.79 5.56
N TYR A 58 15.00 -15.73 5.34
CA TYR A 58 15.12 -16.92 6.16
C TYR A 58 15.55 -16.60 7.60
N SER A 59 16.50 -15.67 7.79
CA SER A 59 16.90 -15.25 9.14
C SER A 59 15.76 -14.54 9.85
N LEU A 60 15.08 -13.62 9.16
CA LEU A 60 13.94 -12.88 9.70
C LEU A 60 12.80 -13.82 10.12
N PHE A 61 12.44 -14.78 9.27
CA PHE A 61 11.36 -15.72 9.56
C PHE A 61 11.71 -16.71 10.67
N SER A 62 13.01 -16.97 10.88
CA SER A 62 13.51 -17.80 11.98
C SER A 62 13.53 -17.05 13.32
N LEU A 63 13.86 -15.75 13.30
CA LEU A 63 13.86 -14.90 14.49
C LEU A 63 12.45 -14.61 15.00
N TYR A 64 11.49 -14.52 14.08
CA TYR A 64 10.09 -14.28 14.37
C TYR A 64 9.25 -15.47 13.88
N PRO A 65 9.27 -16.61 14.58
CA PRO A 65 8.45 -17.76 14.20
C PRO A 65 6.96 -17.46 14.38
N THR A 66 6.13 -18.03 13.51
CA THR A 66 4.67 -18.03 13.67
C THR A 66 4.23 -19.27 14.46
N GLN A 67 3.19 -19.12 15.28
CA GLN A 67 2.57 -20.25 15.99
C GLN A 67 1.51 -20.94 15.14
N GLU A 68 0.97 -20.23 14.14
CA GLU A 68 -0.03 -20.76 13.21
C GLU A 68 0.62 -21.66 12.15
N PRO A 69 -0.05 -22.74 11.69
CA PRO A 69 0.48 -23.69 10.72
C PRO A 69 0.41 -23.14 9.29
N ILE A 70 1.15 -22.06 9.02
CA ILE A 70 1.25 -21.41 7.70
C ILE A 70 2.49 -21.89 6.95
N SER A 71 2.35 -22.03 5.62
CA SER A 71 3.46 -22.42 4.77
C SER A 71 4.46 -21.28 4.57
N PHE A 72 5.73 -21.61 4.34
CA PHE A 72 6.75 -20.60 4.07
C PHE A 72 6.40 -19.72 2.86
N THR A 73 5.89 -20.33 1.79
CA THR A 73 5.52 -19.63 0.55
C THR A 73 4.39 -18.62 0.78
N GLU A 74 3.36 -19.02 1.52
CA GLU A 74 2.23 -18.16 1.88
C GLU A 74 2.70 -16.97 2.71
N ARG A 75 3.50 -17.23 3.75
CA ARG A 75 4.10 -16.17 4.56
C ARG A 75 4.97 -15.21 3.76
N LEU A 76 5.71 -15.73 2.78
CA LEU A 76 6.54 -14.92 1.89
C LEU A 76 5.67 -14.04 0.98
N ASN A 77 4.56 -14.56 0.47
CA ASN A 77 3.63 -13.79 -0.35
C ASN A 77 3.00 -12.64 0.45
N ASP A 78 2.59 -12.91 1.69
CA ASP A 78 2.04 -11.89 2.58
C ASP A 78 3.08 -10.81 2.92
N PHE A 79 4.32 -11.23 3.16
CA PHE A 79 5.43 -10.30 3.37
C PHE A 79 5.64 -9.34 2.18
N TYR A 80 5.60 -9.83 0.93
CA TYR A 80 5.72 -8.96 -0.24
C TYR A 80 4.47 -8.13 -0.51
N THR A 81 3.30 -8.59 -0.07
CA THR A 81 2.07 -7.80 -0.09
C THR A 81 2.19 -6.58 0.83
N LEU A 82 2.79 -6.76 2.01
CA LEU A 82 3.07 -5.67 2.96
C LEU A 82 4.26 -4.80 2.54
N ASN A 83 5.24 -5.35 1.82
CA ASN A 83 6.47 -4.65 1.40
C ASN A 83 6.70 -4.78 -0.12
N PRO A 84 5.84 -4.17 -0.96
CA PRO A 84 5.91 -4.35 -2.42
C PRO A 84 7.20 -3.79 -3.05
N HIS A 85 7.85 -2.84 -2.38
CA HIS A 85 9.14 -2.28 -2.81
C HIS A 85 10.27 -3.32 -2.82
N LEU A 86 10.19 -4.34 -1.96
CA LEU A 86 11.22 -5.39 -1.82
C LEU A 86 11.11 -6.49 -2.89
N ILE A 87 10.09 -6.48 -3.76
CA ILE A 87 9.97 -7.44 -4.87
C ILE A 87 11.15 -7.29 -5.85
N ASN A 88 11.57 -6.05 -6.09
CA ASN A 88 12.61 -5.72 -7.06
C ASN A 88 13.88 -5.16 -6.40
N GLN A 89 13.97 -5.21 -5.08
CA GLN A 89 15.05 -4.59 -4.30
C GLN A 89 15.54 -5.55 -3.22
N SER A 90 16.84 -5.51 -2.94
CA SER A 90 17.43 -6.25 -1.82
C SER A 90 17.29 -5.44 -0.54
N PHE A 91 17.33 -6.12 0.60
CA PHE A 91 17.26 -5.45 1.89
C PHE A 91 18.40 -4.46 2.11
N ILE A 92 18.06 -3.32 2.68
CA ILE A 92 19.01 -2.28 3.06
C ILE A 92 19.10 -2.25 4.59
N ALA A 93 20.32 -2.23 5.14
CA ALA A 93 20.50 -2.11 6.58
C ALA A 93 19.92 -0.78 7.09
N GLY A 94 19.16 -0.84 8.19
CA GLY A 94 18.44 0.31 8.76
C GLY A 94 17.08 0.59 8.12
N GLU A 95 16.66 -0.21 7.13
CA GLU A 95 15.29 -0.14 6.58
C GLU A 95 14.29 -0.78 7.54
N HIS A 96 13.10 -0.19 7.65
CA HIS A 96 12.00 -0.78 8.40
C HIS A 96 11.10 -1.59 7.46
N VAL A 97 10.96 -2.88 7.72
CA VAL A 97 10.09 -3.78 6.96
C VAL A 97 8.93 -4.28 7.82
N LEU A 98 7.80 -4.56 7.18
CA LEU A 98 6.59 -5.03 7.83
C LEU A 98 6.53 -6.55 7.77
N LEU A 99 6.60 -7.22 8.91
CA LEU A 99 6.51 -8.67 8.98
C LEU A 99 5.07 -9.09 9.32
N PRO A 100 4.46 -10.01 8.55
CA PRO A 100 3.11 -10.49 8.85
C PRO A 100 3.11 -11.28 10.15
N VAL A 101 2.10 -11.03 10.98
CA VAL A 101 1.84 -11.73 12.23
C VAL A 101 0.48 -12.39 12.14
N TYR A 102 0.46 -13.67 12.45
CA TYR A 102 -0.76 -14.46 12.47
C TYR A 102 -1.14 -14.68 13.92
N THR A 103 -1.78 -13.67 14.49
CA THR A 103 -2.59 -13.87 15.69
C THR A 103 -3.91 -14.42 15.21
N THR A 104 -4.36 -15.56 15.74
CA THR A 104 -5.72 -16.05 15.51
C THR A 104 -6.65 -14.88 15.87
N PRO A 105 -7.34 -14.24 14.90
CA PRO A 105 -8.17 -13.11 15.23
C PRO A 105 -9.29 -13.66 16.09
N ALA A 106 -9.37 -13.20 17.33
CA ALA A 106 -10.63 -13.28 18.04
C ALA A 106 -11.62 -12.46 17.21
N GLN A 107 -12.49 -13.16 16.48
CA GLN A 107 -13.75 -12.70 15.87
C GLN A 107 -13.68 -12.21 14.42
N CYS A 108 -13.87 -13.16 13.49
CA CYS A 108 -15.02 -13.10 12.56
C CYS A 108 -15.81 -14.41 12.74
N LYS A 109 -16.38 -14.58 13.94
CA LYS A 109 -17.24 -15.71 14.30
C LYS A 109 -18.65 -15.40 13.80
N ASN A 110 -19.05 -16.03 12.70
CA ASN A 110 -20.46 -16.23 12.35
C ASN A 110 -20.78 -17.72 12.40
#